data_AF-A0A9P3EBE9-F1
#
_entry.id   AF-A0A9P3EBE9-F1
#
_cell.length_a   1.000
_cell.length_b   1.000
_cell.length_c   1.000
_cell.angle_alpha   90.00
_cell.angle_beta   90.00
_cell.angle_gamma   90.00
#
_symmetry.space_group_name_H-M   'P 1'
#
loop_
_entity.id
_entity.type
_entity.pdbx_description
1 polymer ?
#
loop_
_entity_poly.entity_id
_entity_poly.type
_entity_poly.pdbx_seq_one_letter_code
_entity_poly.pdbx_strand_id
1 'polypeptide(L)' 'MGLRNVSIPQRLKSKPLVLANCIADDSSLVSYVPDDETGQYRALHYAFSQGYRRPLFINHWNPPPFSNGP' A
#
# COMPACT_ATOMS: atom_id res chain seq x y z
N MET A 1 2.56 -5.86 1.69
CA MET A 1 3.27 -4.65 2.16
C MET A 1 2.23 -3.55 2.10
N GLY A 2 1.81 -3.00 3.23
CA GLY A 2 0.77 -1.96 3.23
C GLY A 2 1.32 -0.64 2.72
N LEU A 3 0.43 0.21 2.19
CA LEU A 3 0.78 1.58 1.83
C LEU A 3 1.30 2.32 3.08
N ARG A 4 2.50 2.90 2.97
CA ARG A 4 3.16 3.57 4.10
C ARG A 4 2.90 5.06 4.06
N ASN A 5 2.41 5.61 5.16
CA ASN A 5 2.39 7.06 5.37
C ASN A 5 3.71 7.50 6.02
N VAL A 6 4.38 8.50 5.43
CA VAL A 6 5.69 8.97 5.87
C VAL A 6 5.67 10.48 6.15
N SER A 7 6.39 10.87 7.21
CA SER A 7 6.68 12.28 7.48
C SER A 7 7.89 12.75 6.68
N ILE A 8 7.79 13.91 6.05
CA ILE A 8 8.86 14.48 5.22
C ILE A 8 9.76 15.37 6.08
N PRO A 9 11.06 15.04 6.21
CA PRO A 9 12.01 15.87 6.95
C PRO A 9 12.05 17.30 6.41
N GLN A 10 12.08 18.29 7.30
CA GLN A 10 12.04 19.71 6.93
C GLN A 10 13.13 20.11 5.93
N ARG A 11 14.32 19.50 6.02
CA ARG A 11 15.45 19.74 5.12
C ARG A 11 15.20 19.35 3.66
N LEU A 12 14.21 18.49 3.42
CA LEU A 12 13.88 17.97 2.08
C LEU A 12 12.73 18.74 1.42
N LYS A 13 11.93 19.50 2.19
CA LYS A 13 10.73 20.20 1.67
C LYS A 13 11.03 21.28 0.62
N SER A 14 12.25 21.81 0.59
CA SER A 14 12.67 22.80 -0.42
C SER A 14 13.23 22.18 -1.70
N LYS A 15 13.28 20.84 -1.79
CA LYS A 15 13.80 20.10 -2.93
C LYS A 15 12.65 19.60 -3.81
N PRO A 16 12.86 19.41 -5.11
CA PRO A 16 11.92 18.65 -5.92
C PRO A 16 11.90 17.20 -5.42
N LEU A 17 10.74 16.76 -4.94
CA LEU A 17 10.55 15.43 -4.35
C LEU A 17 9.45 14.67 -5.09
N VAL A 18 9.62 13.35 -5.11
CA VAL A 18 8.62 12.39 -5.55
C VAL A 18 8.62 11.23 -4.56
N LEU A 19 7.45 10.70 -4.21
CA LEU A 19 7.30 9.56 -3.32
C LEU A 19 7.17 8.28 -4.15
N ALA A 20 7.88 7.23 -3.73
CA ALA A 20 7.86 5.92 -4.38
C ALA A 20 7.39 4.86 -3.37
N ASN A 21 6.24 4.23 -3.65
CA ASN A 21 5.63 3.22 -2.79
C ASN A 21 5.43 3.69 -1.33
N CYS A 22 5.05 4.96 -1.19
CA CYS A 22 4.62 5.61 0.04
C CYS A 22 3.78 6.85 -0.29
N ILE A 23 3.07 7.35 0.71
CA ILE A 23 2.33 8.60 0.68
C ILE A 23 2.77 9.48 1.85
N ALA A 24 2.46 10.76 1.77
CA ALA A 24 2.56 11.71 2.88
C ALA A 24 1.26 12.53 2.92
N ASP A 25 0.95 13.12 4.08
CA ASP A 25 -0.24 13.98 4.22
C ASP A 25 -0.14 15.30 3.42
N ASP A 26 1.07 15.63 2.92
CA ASP A 26 1.31 16.79 2.07
C ASP A 26 0.81 16.54 0.64
N SER A 27 -0.35 17.11 0.30
CA SER A 27 -1.00 16.95 -1.01
C SER A 27 -0.25 17.60 -2.17
N SER A 28 0.79 18.40 -1.90
CA SER A 28 1.64 18.97 -2.95
C SER A 28 2.64 17.96 -3.53
N LEU A 29 2.85 16.82 -2.85
CA LEU A 29 3.81 15.81 -3.26
C LEU A 29 3.17 14.75 -4.19
N VAL A 30 3.84 14.50 -5.31
CA VAL A 30 3.46 13.43 -6.23
C VAL A 30 3.94 12.09 -5.69
N SER A 31 3.05 11.10 -5.70
CA SER A 31 3.33 9.74 -5.24
C SER A 31 3.06 8.73 -6.35
N TYR A 32 4.02 7.85 -6.61
CA TYR A 32 3.84 6.68 -7.46
C TYR A 32 3.72 5.45 -6.56
N VAL A 33 2.51 4.89 -6.51
CA VAL A 33 2.18 3.71 -5.70
C VAL A 33 1.73 2.56 -6.60
N PRO A 34 2.01 1.30 -6.22
CA PRO A 34 1.44 0.16 -6.94
C PRO A 34 -0.08 0.13 -6.75
N ASP A 35 -0.78 -0.30 -7.78
CA ASP A 35 -2.19 -0.67 -7.70
C ASP A 35 -2.29 -2.10 -7.14
N ASP A 36 -2.19 -2.21 -5.82
CA ASP A 36 -2.23 -3.49 -5.11
C ASP A 36 -3.58 -4.20 -5.26
N GLU A 37 -4.68 -3.44 -5.40
CA GLU A 37 -6.03 -3.99 -5.60
C GLU A 37 -6.12 -4.71 -6.94
N THR A 38 -5.79 -4.03 -8.04
CA THR A 38 -5.79 -4.64 -9.37
C THR A 38 -4.79 -5.78 -9.46
N GLY A 39 -3.63 -5.66 -8.82
CA GLY A 39 -2.62 -6.72 -8.75
C GLY A 39 -3.17 -8.00 -8.11
N GLN A 40 -3.79 -7.88 -6.93
CA GLN A 40 -4.38 -9.02 -6.21
C GLN A 40 -5.58 -9.60 -6.95
N TYR A 41 -6.44 -8.75 -7.50
CA TYR A 41 -7.58 -9.18 -8.31
C TYR A 41 -7.13 -10.04 -9.49
N ARG A 42 -6.14 -9.59 -10.26
CA ARG A 42 -5.60 -10.32 -11.41
C ARG A 42 -4.98 -11.66 -11.00
N ALA A 43 -4.25 -11.70 -9.88
CA ALA A 43 -3.65 -12.93 -9.38
C ALA A 43 -4.71 -13.98 -9.02
N LEU A 44 -5.79 -13.58 -8.33
CA LEU A 44 -6.89 -14.49 -8.00
C LEU A 44 -7.70 -14.91 -9.22
N HIS A 45 -7.99 -13.98 -10.11
CA HIS A 45 -8.68 -14.28 -11.36
C HIS A 45 -7.90 -15.33 -12.16
N TYR A 46 -6.58 -15.18 -12.25
CA TYR A 46 -5.72 -16.17 -12.86
C TYR A 46 -5.81 -17.53 -12.14
N ALA A 47 -5.67 -17.57 -10.81
CA ALA A 47 -5.79 -18.83 -10.06
C ALA A 47 -7.15 -19.52 -10.29
N PHE A 48 -8.26 -18.78 -10.26
CA PHE A 48 -9.57 -19.36 -10.54
C PHE A 48 -9.73 -19.86 -11.97
N SER A 49 -9.10 -19.21 -12.95
CA SER A 49 -9.05 -19.67 -14.34
C SER A 49 -8.31 -21.01 -14.48
N GLN A 50 -7.35 -21.30 -13.60
CA GLN A 50 -6.61 -22.56 -13.54
C GLN A 50 -7.35 -23.66 -12.77
N GLY A 51 -8.58 -23.41 -12.29
CA GLY A 51 -9.40 -24.41 -11.60
C GLY A 51 -9.26 -24.47 -10.08
N TYR A 52 -8.42 -23.63 -9.47
CA TYR A 52 -8.40 -23.51 -8.01
C TYR A 52 -9.76 -23.00 -7.49
N ARG A 53 -10.23 -23.52 -6.34
CA ARG A 53 -11.56 -23.19 -5.78
C ARG A 53 -11.58 -22.88 -4.28
N ARG A 54 -10.50 -23.19 -3.56
CA ARG A 54 -10.40 -23.02 -2.10
C ARG A 54 -9.07 -22.40 -1.71
N PRO A 55 -8.74 -21.18 -2.19
CA PRO A 55 -7.49 -20.53 -1.82
C PRO A 55 -7.46 -20.18 -0.33
N LEU A 56 -6.34 -20.45 0.32
CA LEU A 56 -6.02 -19.89 1.63
C LEU A 56 -5.36 -18.53 1.42
N PHE A 57 -5.85 -17.50 2.12
CA PHE A 57 -5.28 -16.15 2.08
C PHE A 57 -4.33 -15.94 3.26
N ILE A 58 -3.04 -15.76 2.96
CA ILE A 58 -2.03 -15.39 3.95
C ILE A 58 -1.71 -13.92 3.74
N ASN A 59 -2.35 -13.06 4.53
CA ASN A 59 -2.19 -11.62 4.41
C ASN A 59 -1.06 -11.10 5.30
N HIS A 60 -0.49 -9.96 4.93
CA HIS A 60 0.39 -9.22 5.83
C HIS A 60 -0.44 -8.63 6.97
N TRP A 61 0.08 -8.68 8.20
CA TRP A 61 -0.55 -8.06 9.36
C TRP A 61 -0.58 -6.54 9.19
N ASN A 62 -1.77 -5.95 9.25
CA ASN A 62 -1.98 -4.51 9.41
C ASN A 62 -2.89 -4.30 10.62
N PRO A 63 -2.38 -3.83 11.77
CA PRO A 63 -3.26 -3.56 12.91
C PRO A 63 -4.18 -2.38 12.55
N PRO A 64 -5.50 -2.46 12.86
CA PRO A 64 -6.39 -1.32 12.68
C PRO A 64 -5.93 -0.15 13.58
N PRO A 65 -6.23 1.11 13.20
CA PRO A 65 -5.85 2.30 13.99
C PRO A 65 -6.43 2.33 15.41
N PHE A 66 -7.34 1.41 15.76
CA PHE A 66 -7.94 1.25 17.07
C PHE A 66 -7.36 0.10 17.91
N SER A 67 -6.28 -0.58 17.47
CA SER A 67 -5.66 -1.63 18.28
C SER A 67 -4.83 -1.10 19.45
N ASN A 68 -4.70 0.22 19.58
CA ASN A 68 -4.21 0.87 20.79
C ASN A 68 -5.43 1.38 21.59
N GLY A 69 -6.22 0.44 22.13
CA GLY A 69 -7.01 0.72 23.33
C GLY A 69 -6.08 0.93 24.53
N PRO A 70 -6.55 1.56 25.63
CA PRO A 70 -5.73 2.19 26.66
C PRO A 70 -4.61 1.31 27.23
#